data_AF-A0A081KAQ3-F1
#
_entry.id   AF-A0A081KAQ3-F1
#
_cell.length_a   1.000
_cell.length_b   1.000
_cell.length_c   1.000
_cell.angle_alpha   90.00
_cell.angle_beta   90.00
_cell.angle_gamma   90.00
#
_symmetry.space_group_name_H-M   'P 1'
#
loop_
_entity.id
_entity.type
_entity.pdbx_description
1 polymer ?
#
loop_
_entity_poly.entity_id
_entity_poly.type
_entity_poly.pdbx_seq_one_letter_code
_entity_poly.pdbx_strand_id
1 'polypeptide(L)'
;MTPSNNWPSPREIQRNGNHPYKFKITEDYHWESGWILSEPFDSRWLSISTSGTITVKANDSGYAWDGCTPKWSLLNLWVIGTPDGHINHRTMKPYTYYASLVHDALYQYLDTVPVSKQVIDQLFLTMLGDFKPRLVYYLAVRLLGGRGVVGR
;
A
#
# COMPACT_ATOMS: atom_id res chain seq x y z
N MET A 1 -10.09 -19.35 -23.35
CA MET A 1 -10.82 -19.07 -22.10
C MET A 1 -9.79 -19.01 -21.00
N THR A 2 -9.39 -17.82 -20.57
CA THR A 2 -8.58 -17.66 -19.35
C THR A 2 -9.41 -18.21 -18.19
N PRO A 3 -8.84 -19.02 -17.28
CA PRO A 3 -9.55 -19.41 -16.07
C PRO A 3 -10.01 -18.12 -15.38
N SER A 4 -11.27 -18.05 -14.99
CA SER A 4 -11.71 -17.03 -14.04
C SER A 4 -10.92 -17.28 -12.75
N ASN A 5 -9.80 -16.59 -12.57
CA ASN A 5 -9.05 -16.67 -11.33
C ASN A 5 -9.99 -16.20 -10.22
N ASN A 6 -10.37 -17.10 -9.32
CA ASN A 6 -11.14 -16.81 -8.10
C ASN A 6 -10.25 -16.05 -7.10
N TRP A 7 -9.71 -14.92 -7.51
CA TRP A 7 -8.93 -14.05 -6.66
C TRP A 7 -9.83 -13.34 -5.65
N PRO A 8 -9.32 -13.07 -4.44
CA PRO A 8 -10.04 -12.24 -3.48
C PRO A 8 -10.29 -10.87 -4.08
N SER A 9 -11.49 -10.33 -3.85
CA SER A 9 -11.84 -8.98 -4.27
C SER A 9 -11.15 -7.94 -3.39
N PRO A 10 -10.72 -6.81 -3.97
CA PRO A 10 -10.26 -5.66 -3.18
C PRO A 10 -11.43 -5.09 -2.36
N ARG A 11 -11.11 -4.37 -1.29
CA ARG A 11 -12.10 -3.62 -0.50
C ARG A 11 -12.72 -2.52 -1.36
N GLU A 12 -14.05 -2.40 -1.29
CA GLU A 12 -14.75 -1.27 -1.88
C GLU A 12 -14.61 -0.05 -0.96
N ILE A 13 -13.86 0.95 -1.41
CA ILE A 13 -13.74 2.23 -0.70
C ILE A 13 -14.47 3.29 -1.52
N GLN A 14 -15.64 3.73 -1.05
CA GLN A 14 -16.30 4.90 -1.62
C GLN A 14 -15.52 6.15 -1.20
N ARG A 15 -14.97 6.86 -2.18
CA ARG A 15 -14.23 8.11 -1.96
C ARG A 15 -14.98 9.24 -2.66
N ASN A 16 -15.39 10.25 -1.89
CA ASN A 16 -16.11 11.41 -2.40
C ASN A 16 -15.12 12.55 -2.67
N GLY A 17 -15.04 13.03 -3.92
CA GLY A 17 -14.20 14.16 -4.33
C GLY A 17 -13.10 13.79 -5.33
N ASN A 18 -12.26 14.77 -5.67
CA ASN A 18 -11.18 14.61 -6.66
C ASN A 18 -9.89 14.10 -5.99
N HIS A 19 -9.71 12.77 -5.96
CA HIS A 19 -8.54 12.10 -5.40
C HIS A 19 -7.54 11.73 -6.49
N PRO A 20 -6.32 12.30 -6.48
CA PRO A 20 -5.35 12.04 -7.52
C PRO A 20 -4.55 10.76 -7.26
N TYR A 21 -4.53 9.84 -8.22
CA TYR A 21 -3.44 8.87 -8.34
C TYR A 21 -2.16 9.65 -8.65
N LYS A 22 -1.15 9.51 -7.78
CA LYS A 22 0.09 10.31 -7.85
C LYS A 22 1.26 9.50 -8.39
N PHE A 23 1.27 8.21 -8.09
CA PHE A 23 2.39 7.33 -8.42
C PHE A 23 1.90 6.12 -9.20
N LYS A 24 2.83 5.52 -9.95
CA LYS A 24 2.58 4.33 -10.75
C LYS A 24 3.86 3.51 -10.87
N ILE A 25 3.75 2.19 -10.67
CA ILE A 25 4.77 1.22 -11.08
C ILE A 25 4.30 0.53 -12.36
N THR A 26 5.26 0.25 -13.26
CA THR A 26 5.04 -0.47 -14.52
C THR A 26 5.66 -1.87 -14.50
N GLU A 27 6.42 -2.17 -13.45
CA GLU A 27 7.06 -3.45 -13.20
C GLU A 27 6.72 -3.87 -11.77
N ASP A 28 6.69 -5.17 -11.53
CA ASP A 28 6.41 -5.73 -10.22
C ASP A 28 7.43 -5.24 -9.19
N TYR A 29 6.93 -4.86 -8.02
CA TYR A 29 7.77 -4.44 -6.91
C TYR A 29 7.81 -5.52 -5.85
N HIS A 30 9.02 -5.93 -5.45
CA HIS A 30 9.24 -6.97 -4.46
C HIS A 30 9.79 -6.40 -3.15
N TRP A 31 9.31 -6.92 -2.03
CA TRP A 31 9.81 -6.59 -0.71
C TRP A 31 9.88 -7.81 0.21
N GLU A 32 11.01 -8.00 0.87
CA GLU A 32 11.19 -9.06 1.87
C GLU A 32 10.67 -8.59 3.23
N SER A 33 9.50 -9.09 3.62
CA SER A 33 8.87 -8.69 4.89
C SER A 33 9.45 -9.40 6.12
N GLY A 34 10.10 -10.55 5.91
CA GLY A 34 10.52 -11.46 6.98
C GLY A 34 9.37 -12.26 7.61
N TRP A 35 8.16 -12.20 7.04
CA TRP A 35 7.03 -13.00 7.50
C TRP A 35 7.16 -14.46 7.07
N ILE A 36 6.51 -15.37 7.81
CA ILE A 36 6.36 -16.77 7.42
C ILE A 36 4.87 -17.07 7.43
N LEU A 37 4.35 -17.47 6.28
CA LEU A 37 2.93 -17.78 6.11
C LEU A 37 2.76 -19.29 5.95
N SER A 38 1.67 -19.85 6.49
CA SER A 38 1.31 -21.26 6.28
C SER A 38 0.95 -21.55 4.83
N GLU A 39 0.34 -20.59 4.15
CA GLU A 39 -0.12 -20.67 2.77
C GLU A 39 0.20 -19.37 2.03
N PRO A 40 0.50 -19.41 0.73
CA PRO A 40 0.71 -18.20 -0.05
C PRO A 40 -0.60 -17.43 -0.20
N PHE A 41 -0.49 -16.11 -0.34
CA PHE A 41 -1.61 -15.25 -0.73
C PHE A 41 -1.41 -14.79 -2.16
N ASP A 42 -2.47 -14.86 -2.98
CA ASP A 42 -2.43 -14.38 -4.35
C ASP A 42 -3.70 -13.63 -4.73
N SER A 43 -3.53 -12.47 -5.33
CA SER A 43 -4.60 -11.63 -5.84
C SER A 43 -4.18 -10.91 -7.13
N ARG A 44 -5.08 -10.06 -7.65
CA ARG A 44 -4.80 -9.28 -8.86
C ARG A 44 -3.60 -8.35 -8.73
N TRP A 45 -3.42 -7.71 -7.58
CA TRP A 45 -2.39 -6.68 -7.40
C TRP A 45 -1.37 -7.00 -6.33
N LEU A 46 -1.56 -8.08 -5.59
CA LEU A 46 -0.71 -8.46 -4.47
C LEU A 46 -0.49 -9.96 -4.47
N SER A 47 0.74 -10.38 -4.24
CA SER A 47 1.03 -11.74 -3.80
C SER A 47 1.99 -11.74 -2.63
N ILE A 48 1.89 -12.76 -1.79
CA ILE A 48 2.79 -12.99 -0.66
C ILE A 48 3.18 -14.46 -0.68
N SER A 49 4.47 -14.74 -0.84
CA SER A 49 4.98 -16.12 -0.75
C SER A 49 4.94 -16.64 0.69
N THR A 50 5.04 -17.96 0.86
CA THR A 50 5.16 -18.57 2.21
C THR A 50 6.43 -18.14 2.95
N SER A 51 7.48 -17.71 2.21
CA SER A 51 8.70 -17.13 2.76
C SER A 51 8.61 -15.64 3.09
N GLY A 52 7.44 -15.01 2.89
CA GLY A 52 7.21 -13.60 3.23
C GLY A 52 7.67 -12.60 2.18
N THR A 53 7.93 -13.03 0.96
CA THR A 53 8.23 -12.11 -0.15
C THR A 53 6.90 -11.51 -0.63
N ILE A 54 6.74 -10.21 -0.41
CA ILE A 54 5.59 -9.44 -0.88
C ILE A 54 5.88 -8.96 -2.31
N THR A 55 4.92 -9.16 -3.21
CA THR A 55 4.99 -8.64 -4.58
C THR A 55 3.76 -7.77 -4.86
N VAL A 56 3.99 -6.50 -5.17
CA VAL A 56 2.96 -5.61 -5.70
C VAL A 56 3.01 -5.69 -7.22
N LYS A 57 1.94 -6.22 -7.82
CA LYS A 57 1.89 -6.57 -9.24
C LYS A 57 1.49 -5.36 -10.07
N ALA A 58 2.33 -4.98 -11.03
CA ALA A 58 2.01 -3.93 -11.98
C ALA A 58 0.87 -4.36 -12.91
N ASN A 59 0.85 -5.64 -13.33
CA ASN A 59 0.00 -6.14 -14.42
C ASN A 59 0.19 -5.32 -15.72
N ASP A 60 -0.65 -5.57 -16.74
CA ASP A 60 -0.51 -4.96 -18.07
C ASP A 60 -0.64 -3.42 -18.07
N SER A 61 -1.45 -2.86 -17.16
CA SER A 61 -1.72 -1.42 -17.11
C SER A 61 -0.89 -0.66 -16.07
N GLY A 62 -0.05 -1.34 -15.29
CA GLY A 62 0.64 -0.79 -14.12
C GLY A 62 -0.25 -0.66 -12.88
N TYR A 63 0.39 -0.56 -11.71
CA TYR A 63 -0.28 -0.34 -10.42
C TYR A 63 -0.13 1.12 -10.01
N ALA A 64 -1.26 1.81 -9.84
CA ALA A 64 -1.32 3.22 -9.50
C ALA A 64 -1.90 3.43 -8.10
N TRP A 65 -1.33 4.37 -7.34
CA TRP A 65 -1.77 4.70 -5.99
C TRP A 65 -1.54 6.18 -5.68
N ASP A 66 -2.10 6.63 -4.57
CA ASP A 66 -2.12 8.05 -4.22
C ASP A 66 -0.88 8.51 -3.45
N GLY A 67 -0.05 7.59 -2.94
CA GLY A 67 0.91 7.86 -1.88
C GLY A 67 0.27 7.85 -0.50
N CYS A 68 0.81 8.60 0.46
CA CYS A 68 0.21 8.71 1.80
C CYS A 68 -1.08 9.53 1.76
N THR A 69 -2.19 8.94 2.21
CA THR A 69 -3.53 9.56 2.19
C THR A 69 -3.89 10.17 3.56
N PRO A 70 -4.90 11.06 3.65
CA PRO A 70 -5.76 11.59 2.56
C PRO A 70 -5.07 12.65 1.70
N LYS A 71 -5.53 12.78 0.45
CA LYS A 71 -5.11 13.80 -0.51
C LYS A 71 -6.27 14.27 -1.38
N TRP A 72 -6.17 15.50 -1.88
CA TRP A 72 -7.12 16.12 -2.79
C TRP A 72 -6.38 16.90 -3.88
N SER A 73 -6.91 16.84 -5.10
CA SER A 73 -6.45 17.63 -6.24
C SER A 73 -7.29 18.90 -6.37
N LEU A 74 -6.64 20.06 -6.25
CA LEU A 74 -7.24 21.37 -6.47
C LEU A 74 -6.83 21.88 -7.85
N LEU A 75 -7.84 22.07 -8.72
CA LEU A 75 -7.68 22.54 -10.11
C LEU A 75 -6.74 21.68 -10.97
N ASN A 76 -6.41 20.45 -10.56
CA ASN A 76 -5.37 19.60 -11.17
C ASN A 76 -3.97 20.23 -11.17
N LEU A 77 -3.76 21.29 -10.40
CA LEU A 77 -2.48 21.99 -10.26
C LEU A 77 -1.82 21.68 -8.92
N TRP A 78 -2.61 21.65 -7.85
CA TRP A 78 -2.10 21.49 -6.48
C TRP A 78 -2.61 20.20 -5.87
N VAL A 79 -1.71 19.38 -5.34
CA VAL A 79 -2.06 18.22 -4.50
C VAL A 79 -1.89 18.62 -3.04
N ILE A 80 -3.01 18.67 -2.31
CA ILE A 80 -3.06 19.06 -0.90
C ILE A 80 -3.39 17.82 -0.07
N GLY A 81 -2.68 17.60 1.03
CA GLY A 81 -2.92 16.46 1.92
C GLY A 81 -1.67 16.01 2.66
N THR A 82 -1.65 14.74 3.09
CA THR A 82 -0.50 14.15 3.78
C THR A 82 0.75 14.22 2.89
N PRO A 83 1.87 14.82 3.34
CA PRO A 83 3.10 14.85 2.54
C PRO A 83 3.68 13.45 2.26
N ASP A 84 4.40 13.26 1.15
CA ASP A 84 5.13 12.00 0.89
C ASP A 84 6.62 12.10 1.23
N GLY A 85 7.01 13.24 1.82
CA GLY A 85 8.40 13.67 1.94
C GLY A 85 8.94 14.26 0.64
N HIS A 86 10.06 14.97 0.75
CA HIS A 86 10.86 15.38 -0.40
C HIS A 86 11.54 14.17 -1.07
N ILE A 87 12.20 14.40 -2.21
CA ILE A 87 12.91 13.34 -2.94
C ILE A 87 14.10 12.82 -2.10
N ASN A 88 14.15 11.51 -1.91
CA ASN A 88 15.30 10.81 -1.37
C ASN A 88 16.27 10.51 -2.51
N HIS A 89 17.48 11.05 -2.44
CA HIS A 89 18.49 10.91 -3.50
C HIS A 89 18.91 9.46 -3.79
N ARG A 90 18.73 8.53 -2.84
CA ARG A 90 19.08 7.11 -3.04
C ARG A 90 18.12 6.40 -3.99
N THR A 91 16.84 6.76 -3.94
CA THR A 91 15.78 6.11 -4.72
C THR A 91 15.25 6.99 -5.84
N MET A 92 15.55 8.29 -5.78
CA MET A 92 14.95 9.34 -6.62
C MET A 92 13.41 9.35 -6.54
N LYS A 93 12.87 8.90 -5.41
CA LYS A 93 11.44 8.91 -5.08
C LYS A 93 11.22 9.63 -3.74
N PRO A 94 9.99 10.10 -3.46
CA PRO A 94 9.64 10.58 -2.13
C PRO A 94 9.94 9.55 -1.03
N TYR A 95 10.27 10.00 0.18
CA TYR A 95 10.63 9.11 1.29
C TYR A 95 9.58 8.03 1.58
N THR A 96 8.29 8.32 1.43
CA THR A 96 7.22 7.36 1.71
C THR A 96 6.82 6.51 0.50
N TYR A 97 7.47 6.65 -0.66
CA TYR A 97 7.03 6.04 -1.92
C TYR A 97 6.83 4.53 -1.81
N TYR A 98 7.86 3.77 -1.44
CA TYR A 98 7.78 2.31 -1.37
C TYR A 98 6.94 1.84 -0.17
N ALA A 99 7.05 2.53 0.97
CA ALA A 99 6.25 2.20 2.15
C ALA A 99 4.75 2.37 1.86
N SER A 100 4.35 3.47 1.23
CA SER A 100 2.96 3.72 0.84
C SER A 100 2.47 2.78 -0.25
N LEU A 101 3.32 2.40 -1.20
CA LEU A 101 2.99 1.41 -2.24
C LEU A 101 2.59 0.06 -1.63
N VAL A 102 3.45 -0.49 -0.76
CA VAL A 102 3.20 -1.80 -0.13
C VAL A 102 2.02 -1.71 0.84
N HIS A 103 1.93 -0.62 1.60
CA HIS A 103 0.82 -0.41 2.54
C HIS A 103 -0.53 -0.30 1.82
N ASP A 104 -0.61 0.44 0.71
CA ASP A 104 -1.82 0.59 -0.11
C ASP A 104 -2.28 -0.75 -0.68
N ALA A 105 -1.36 -1.52 -1.28
CA ALA A 105 -1.65 -2.85 -1.82
C ALA A 105 -2.13 -3.83 -0.75
N LEU A 106 -1.50 -3.84 0.44
CA LEU A 106 -1.94 -4.67 1.56
C LEU A 106 -3.31 -4.22 2.09
N TYR A 107 -3.52 -2.91 2.24
CA TYR A 107 -4.78 -2.36 2.75
C TYR A 107 -5.96 -2.59 1.81
N GLN A 108 -5.70 -2.62 0.50
CA GLN A 108 -6.69 -2.96 -0.50
C GLN A 108 -7.25 -4.37 -0.29
N TYR A 109 -6.50 -5.29 0.33
CA TYR A 109 -6.93 -6.65 0.66
C TYR A 109 -7.00 -6.90 2.18
N LEU A 110 -7.16 -5.85 3.00
CA LEU A 110 -7.07 -5.95 4.46
C LEU A 110 -8.04 -6.97 5.08
N ASP A 111 -9.18 -7.23 4.42
CA ASP A 111 -10.20 -8.16 4.90
C ASP A 111 -9.91 -9.64 4.53
N THR A 112 -8.96 -9.89 3.62
CA THR A 112 -8.66 -11.24 3.08
C THR A 112 -7.19 -11.65 3.18
N VAL A 113 -6.26 -10.69 3.31
CA VAL A 113 -4.84 -10.94 3.43
C VAL A 113 -4.54 -11.70 4.75
N PRO A 114 -3.66 -12.72 4.75
CA PRO A 114 -3.41 -13.58 5.91
C PRO A 114 -2.47 -12.95 6.95
N VAL A 115 -2.50 -11.63 7.09
CA VAL A 115 -1.72 -10.90 8.11
C VAL A 115 -2.60 -9.83 8.75
N SER A 116 -2.40 -9.60 10.04
CA SER A 116 -3.22 -8.63 10.77
C SER A 116 -2.86 -7.20 10.37
N LYS A 117 -3.84 -6.30 10.52
CA LYS A 117 -3.63 -4.85 10.34
C LYS A 117 -2.43 -4.34 11.12
N GLN A 118 -2.25 -4.77 12.37
CA GLN A 118 -1.13 -4.29 13.20
C GLN A 118 0.23 -4.70 12.62
N VAL A 119 0.32 -5.90 12.04
CA VAL A 119 1.53 -6.40 11.38
C VAL A 119 1.84 -5.59 10.11
N ILE A 120 0.80 -5.27 9.31
CA ILE A 120 0.94 -4.41 8.13
C ILE A 120 1.40 -3.00 8.51
N ASP A 121 0.78 -2.39 9.54
CA ASP A 121 1.15 -1.05 10.00
C ASP A 121 2.58 -1.01 10.55
N GLN A 122 3.02 -2.09 11.20
CA GLN A 122 4.38 -2.23 11.68
C GLN A 122 5.38 -2.36 10.53
N LEU A 123 5.05 -3.12 9.47
CA LEU A 123 5.86 -3.19 8.26
C LEU A 123 6.00 -1.80 7.62
N PHE A 124 4.91 -1.03 7.54
CA PHE A 124 4.95 0.34 7.05
C PHE A 124 5.94 1.20 7.85
N LEU A 125 5.92 1.15 9.18
CA LEU A 125 6.90 1.85 10.02
C LEU A 125 8.33 1.41 9.73
N THR A 126 8.57 0.11 9.57
CA THR A 126 9.90 -0.43 9.21
C THR A 126 10.38 0.10 7.86
N MET A 127 9.51 0.09 6.85
CA MET A 127 9.83 0.57 5.49
C MET A 127 10.07 2.08 5.42
N LEU A 128 9.49 2.87 6.33
CA LEU A 128 9.76 4.31 6.42
C LEU A 128 11.21 4.62 6.85
N GLY A 129 11.94 3.65 7.40
CA GLY A 129 13.38 3.76 7.62
C GLY A 129 13.78 5.01 8.41
N ASP A 130 14.60 5.87 7.83
CA ASP A 130 15.12 7.10 8.43
C ASP A 130 14.23 8.34 8.24
N PHE A 131 13.02 8.18 7.68
CA PHE A 131 12.06 9.27 7.52
C PHE A 131 11.69 9.87 8.89
N LYS A 132 12.03 11.15 9.10
CA LYS A 132 11.95 11.77 10.43
C LYS A 132 10.55 11.71 11.09
N PRO A 133 9.44 11.98 10.38
CA PRO A 133 8.12 11.91 10.99
C PRO A 133 7.50 10.49 10.93
N ARG A 134 8.29 9.42 10.71
CA ARG A 134 7.78 8.05 10.56
C ARG A 134 6.82 7.59 11.66
N LEU A 135 7.08 8.00 12.91
CA LEU A 135 6.23 7.63 14.05
C LEU A 135 4.87 8.32 13.98
N VAL A 136 4.80 9.57 13.51
CA VAL A 136 3.53 10.30 13.33
C VAL A 136 2.69 9.61 12.25
N TYR A 137 3.33 9.20 11.15
CA TYR A 137 2.66 8.50 10.04
C TYR A 137 2.16 7.12 10.48
N TYR A 138 3.00 6.37 11.21
CA TYR A 138 2.63 5.09 11.80
C TYR A 138 1.45 5.22 12.76
N LEU A 139 1.47 6.20 13.68
CA LEU A 139 0.36 6.41 14.61
C LEU A 139 -0.93 6.77 13.88
N ALA A 140 -0.85 7.57 12.81
CA ALA A 140 -2.01 7.91 11.99
C ALA A 140 -2.64 6.66 11.35
N VAL A 141 -1.87 5.79 10.70
CA VAL A 141 -2.42 4.55 10.10
C VAL A 141 -2.93 3.57 11.16
N ARG A 142 -2.26 3.49 12.31
CA ARG A 142 -2.68 2.62 13.41
C ARG A 142 -4.03 3.03 13.98
N LEU A 143 -4.25 4.32 14.22
CA LEU A 143 -5.44 4.85 14.88
C LEU A 143 -6.60 5.17 13.93
N LEU A 144 -6.31 5.57 12.70
CA LEU A 144 -7.30 6.08 11.75
C LEU A 144 -7.47 5.19 10.52
N GLY A 145 -6.47 4.38 10.17
CA GLY A 145 -6.53 3.48 9.03
C GLY A 145 -7.49 2.31 9.25
N GLY A 146 -8.13 1.82 8.18
CA GLY A 146 -8.87 0.56 8.21
C GLY A 146 -10.11 0.55 9.13
N ARG A 147 -10.75 1.69 9.37
CA ARG A 147 -12.05 1.73 10.08
C ARG A 147 -13.05 0.80 9.37
N GLY A 148 -13.75 -0.04 10.14
CA GLY A 148 -14.72 -1.02 9.62
C GLY A 148 -14.15 -2.39 9.27
N VAL A 149 -12.86 -2.67 9.53
CA VAL A 149 -12.33 -4.04 9.44
C VAL A 149 -12.94 -4.88 10.55
N VAL A 150 -13.62 -5.97 10.17
CA VAL A 150 -14.04 -7.02 11.10
C VAL A 150 -12.76 -7.72 11.56
N GLY A 151 -12.25 -7.32 12.72
CA GLY A 151 -11.01 -7.89 13.26
C GLY A 151 -11.08 -9.42 13.32
N ARG A 152 -10.06 -10.07 12.78
CA ARG A 152 -9.64 -11.41 13.23
C ARG A 152 -8.48 -11.23 14.20
#